data_AF-A0A1F9IXJ8-F1
#
_entry.id   AF-A0A1F9IXJ8-F1
#
_cell.length_a   1.000
_cell.length_b   1.000
_cell.length_c   1.000
_cell.angle_alpha   90.00
_cell.angle_beta   90.00
_cell.angle_gamma   90.00
#
_symmetry.space_group_name_H-M   'P 1'
#
loop_
_entity.id
_entity.type
_entity.pdbx_description
1 polymer ?
#
loop_
_entity_poly.entity_id
_entity_poly.type
_entity_poly.pdbx_seq_one_letter_code
_entity_poly.pdbx_strand_id
1 'polypeptide(L)'
;MRSLLVVFAAASGYFIALPLIGSHLAYIGLISGVLIAAAALIFEGRVKQTPLRIVAGGAIGLITGLIAANLLAYPLTLFFAKNSYLELAAYLLANSIIGYLGLTIGMKKGDEFDASRLLVRLFKDSHLQPGGPTSQPVHLKPPIVIDTSVIIDGRIADICETGFIDGAIIIPQFVLQELQYIADSPDSVKRLRGKRGLDILAQLQKNTKIEVQITGQDFPSVKEVDAKLVALGRELGAKVLTNDANLVKIAEL
;
A
#
# COMPACT_ATOMS: atom_id res chain seq x y z
N MET A 1 -16.69 21.42 12.19
CA MET A 1 -15.63 20.74 12.98
C MET A 1 -14.27 21.44 12.88
N ARG A 2 -13.68 21.65 11.69
CA ARG A 2 -12.35 22.30 11.55
C ARG A 2 -12.26 23.72 12.13
N SER A 3 -13.30 24.53 11.93
CA SER A 3 -13.42 25.86 12.53
C SER A 3 -13.47 25.85 14.07
N LEU A 4 -14.06 24.80 14.65
CA LEU A 4 -14.18 24.63 16.10
C LEU A 4 -12.83 24.30 16.75
N LEU A 5 -11.97 23.56 16.04
CA LEU A 5 -10.60 23.22 16.46
C LEU A 5 -9.70 24.46 16.48
N VAL A 6 -9.81 25.34 15.47
CA VAL A 6 -9.08 26.61 15.42
C VAL A 6 -9.52 27.54 16.55
N VAL A 7 -10.82 27.66 16.80
CA VAL A 7 -11.36 28.47 17.89
C VAL A 7 -10.90 27.94 19.25
N PHE A 8 -10.89 26.62 19.44
CA PHE A 8 -10.44 26.00 20.70
C PHE A 8 -8.93 26.14 20.93
N ALA A 9 -8.11 26.00 19.88
CA ALA A 9 -6.66 26.19 19.93
C ALA A 9 -6.28 27.67 20.17
N ALA A 10 -7.00 28.61 19.55
CA ALA A 10 -6.80 30.04 19.78
C ALA A 10 -7.23 30.45 21.22
N ALA A 11 -8.36 29.93 21.69
CA ALA A 11 -8.85 30.20 23.04
C ALA A 11 -7.92 29.61 24.13
N SER A 12 -7.47 28.36 23.95
CA SER A 12 -6.50 27.74 24.86
C SER A 12 -5.14 28.45 24.84
N GLY A 13 -4.64 28.85 23.67
CA GLY A 13 -3.41 29.65 23.56
C GLY A 13 -3.49 31.00 24.28
N TYR A 14 -4.64 31.67 24.21
CA TYR A 14 -4.91 32.92 24.93
C TYR A 14 -5.00 32.70 26.46
N PHE A 15 -5.72 31.67 26.91
CA PHE A 15 -5.88 31.36 28.33
C PHE A 15 -4.60 30.82 29.00
N ILE A 16 -3.70 30.16 28.26
CA ILE A 16 -2.41 29.70 28.79
C ILE A 16 -1.40 30.86 28.87
N ALA A 17 -1.47 31.84 27.95
CA ALA A 17 -0.56 32.99 27.94
C ALA A 17 -0.90 34.06 29.00
N LEU A 18 -2.19 34.18 29.36
CA LEU A 18 -2.72 35.15 30.33
C LEU A 18 -2.06 35.08 31.72
N PRO A 19 -1.91 33.90 32.36
CA PRO A 19 -1.29 33.78 33.69
C PRO A 19 0.24 33.83 33.65
N LEU A 20 0.84 33.48 32.51
CA LEU A 20 2.26 33.19 32.42
C LEU A 20 3.12 34.43 32.09
N ILE A 21 2.59 35.36 31.28
CA ILE A 21 3.39 36.43 30.66
C ILE A 21 2.74 37.83 30.79
N GLY A 22 1.47 37.93 31.20
CA GLY A 22 0.75 39.20 31.42
C GLY A 22 -0.09 39.67 30.23
N SER A 23 -0.97 40.66 30.47
CA SER A 23 -2.07 41.04 29.55
C SER A 23 -1.63 41.57 28.18
N HIS A 24 -0.44 42.16 28.09
CA HIS A 24 0.08 42.78 26.86
C HIS A 24 0.57 41.73 25.84
N LEU A 25 0.95 40.55 26.31
CA LEU A 25 1.55 39.47 25.50
C LEU A 25 0.57 38.32 25.25
N ALA A 26 -0.64 38.37 25.81
CA ALA A 26 -1.71 37.41 25.59
C ALA A 26 -2.13 37.33 24.10
N TYR A 27 -2.01 38.42 23.35
CA TYR A 27 -2.23 38.43 21.90
C TYR A 27 -1.22 37.58 21.12
N ILE A 28 0.02 37.43 21.62
CA ILE A 28 1.01 36.53 21.04
C ILE A 28 0.59 35.07 21.27
N GLY A 29 0.02 34.76 22.43
CA GLY A 29 -0.61 33.46 22.71
C GLY A 29 -1.72 33.11 21.73
N LEU A 30 -2.59 34.08 21.42
CA LEU A 30 -3.66 33.90 20.43
C LEU A 30 -3.10 33.65 19.01
N ILE A 31 -2.12 34.45 18.57
CA ILE A 31 -1.49 34.30 17.25
C ILE A 31 -0.77 32.95 17.14
N SER A 32 -0.04 32.54 18.18
CA SER A 32 0.64 31.25 18.22
C SER A 32 -0.34 30.07 18.18
N GLY A 33 -1.48 30.17 18.88
CA GLY A 33 -2.55 29.16 18.85
C GLY A 33 -3.20 29.02 17.46
N VAL A 34 -3.42 30.14 16.77
CA VAL A 34 -3.93 30.13 15.38
C VAL A 34 -2.91 29.51 14.42
N LEU A 35 -1.62 29.85 14.56
CA LEU A 35 -0.54 29.26 13.75
C LEU A 35 -0.43 27.75 13.93
N ILE A 36 -0.48 27.27 15.18
CA ILE A 36 -0.45 25.84 15.50
C ILE A 36 -1.68 25.14 14.90
N ALA A 37 -2.86 25.75 15.01
CA ALA A 37 -4.08 25.19 14.43
C ALA A 37 -4.02 25.13 12.90
N ALA A 38 -3.49 26.15 12.24
CA ALA A 38 -3.29 26.16 10.80
C ALA A 38 -2.31 25.06 10.36
N ALA A 39 -1.18 24.91 11.06
CA ALA A 39 -0.22 23.84 10.81
C ALA A 39 -0.85 22.45 10.99
N ALA A 40 -1.65 22.26 12.05
CA ALA A 40 -2.35 21.00 12.32
C ALA A 40 -3.37 20.66 11.23
N LEU A 41 -4.13 21.63 10.72
CA LEU A 41 -5.09 21.42 9.63
C LEU A 41 -4.41 21.06 8.31
N ILE A 42 -3.28 21.71 7.99
CA ILE A 42 -2.47 21.38 6.80
C ILE A 42 -1.93 19.96 6.93
N PHE A 43 -1.42 19.60 8.11
CA PHE A 43 -0.91 18.26 8.39
C PHE A 43 -2.01 17.20 8.30
N GLU A 44 -3.19 17.43 8.89
CA GLU A 44 -4.35 16.54 8.80
C GLU A 44 -4.77 16.31 7.34
N GLY A 45 -4.78 17.38 6.52
CA GLY A 45 -5.08 17.30 5.10
C GLY A 45 -4.10 16.42 4.33
N ARG A 46 -2.80 16.53 4.63
CA ARG A 46 -1.75 15.70 4.02
C ARG A 46 -1.85 14.23 4.47
N VAL A 47 -2.07 13.99 5.77
CA VAL A 47 -2.19 12.64 6.34
C VAL A 47 -3.40 11.89 5.77
N LYS A 48 -4.55 12.57 5.59
CA LYS A 48 -5.76 11.94 5.02
C LYS A 48 -5.60 11.47 3.57
N GLN A 49 -4.73 12.12 2.80
CA GLN A 49 -4.45 11.73 1.42
C GLN A 49 -3.30 10.71 1.32
N THR A 50 -2.64 10.41 2.44
CA THR A 50 -1.53 9.47 2.47
C THR A 50 -2.04 8.11 2.93
N PRO A 51 -1.69 7.00 2.27
CA PRO A 51 -2.10 5.66 2.71
C PRO A 51 -1.54 5.35 4.10
N LEU A 52 -2.34 4.67 4.93
CA LEU A 52 -2.02 4.39 6.34
C LEU A 52 -0.67 3.67 6.53
N ARG A 53 -0.29 2.83 5.56
CA ARG A 53 1.00 2.10 5.56
C ARG A 53 2.23 3.02 5.53
N ILE A 54 2.17 4.11 4.75
CA ILE A 54 3.27 5.09 4.65
C ILE A 54 3.38 5.87 5.95
N VAL A 55 2.25 6.25 6.54
CA VAL A 55 2.20 6.96 7.82
C VAL A 55 2.73 6.08 8.96
N ALA A 56 2.32 4.81 9.00
CA ALA A 56 2.79 3.83 9.97
C ALA A 56 4.29 3.53 9.81
N GLY A 57 4.77 3.34 8.59
CA GLY A 57 6.19 3.17 8.29
C GLY A 57 7.02 4.39 8.69
N GLY A 58 6.51 5.59 8.44
CA GLY A 58 7.10 6.85 8.91
C GLY A 58 7.19 6.93 10.43
N ALA A 59 6.12 6.56 11.15
CA ALA A 59 6.11 6.54 12.62
C ALA A 59 7.15 5.56 13.20
N ILE A 60 7.21 4.33 12.66
CA ILE A 60 8.22 3.34 13.06
C ILE A 60 9.62 3.86 12.75
N GLY A 61 9.84 4.41 11.55
CA GLY A 61 11.12 4.99 11.15
C GLY A 61 11.55 6.16 12.03
N LEU A 62 10.63 7.01 12.46
CA LEU A 62 10.91 8.12 13.37
C LEU A 62 11.29 7.61 14.78
N ILE A 63 10.57 6.62 15.31
CA ILE A 63 10.88 6.02 16.62
C ILE A 63 12.28 5.38 16.57
N THR A 64 12.52 4.55 15.55
CA THR A 64 13.80 3.85 15.38
C THR A 64 14.95 4.85 15.15
N GLY A 65 14.68 5.90 14.37
CA GLY A 65 15.61 7.00 14.12
C GLY A 65 15.94 7.79 15.39
N LEU A 66 14.97 8.09 16.25
CA LEU A 66 15.22 8.76 17.53
C LEU A 66 16.01 7.88 18.50
N ILE A 67 15.76 6.58 18.54
CA ILE A 67 16.56 5.64 19.34
C ILE A 67 18.02 5.65 18.85
N ALA A 68 18.23 5.54 17.53
CA ALA A 68 19.56 5.62 16.94
C ALA A 68 20.21 7.00 17.18
N ALA A 69 19.44 8.08 17.10
CA ALA A 69 19.90 9.43 17.34
C ALA A 69 20.39 9.61 18.78
N ASN A 70 19.64 9.11 19.76
CA ASN A 70 20.03 9.18 21.16
C ASN A 70 21.31 8.37 21.43
N LEU A 71 21.41 7.18 20.83
CA LEU A 71 22.61 6.33 20.94
C LEU A 71 23.85 7.00 20.32
N LEU A 72 23.70 7.70 19.20
CA LEU A 72 24.77 8.47 18.55
C LEU A 72 25.03 9.83 19.20
N ALA A 73 24.07 10.38 19.93
CA ALA A 73 24.23 11.65 20.64
C ALA A 73 25.13 11.51 21.88
N TYR A 74 25.17 10.34 22.50
CA TYR A 74 26.01 10.06 23.68
C TYR A 74 27.52 10.28 23.44
N PRO A 75 28.16 9.78 22.36
CA PRO A 75 29.55 10.11 22.08
C PRO A 75 29.73 11.58 21.70
N LEU A 76 28.74 12.24 21.08
CA LEU A 76 28.81 13.66 20.72
C LEU A 76 28.85 14.56 21.95
N THR A 77 28.10 14.26 23.01
CA THR A 77 28.14 15.05 24.26
C THR A 77 29.49 14.95 24.97
N LEU A 78 30.19 13.81 24.87
CA LEU A 78 31.55 13.65 25.40
C LEU A 78 32.59 14.55 24.70
N PHE A 79 32.44 14.82 23.39
CA PHE A 79 33.33 15.72 22.66
C PHE A 79 33.09 17.21 22.97
N PHE A 80 31.83 17.61 23.24
CA PHE A 80 31.43 19.01 23.46
C PHE A 80 31.21 19.38 24.94
N ALA A 81 31.52 18.49 25.88
CA ALA A 81 31.30 18.62 27.33
C ALA A 81 31.85 19.89 27.99
N LYS A 82 32.72 20.64 27.30
CA LYS A 82 33.33 21.87 27.81
C LYS A 82 32.40 23.10 27.75
N ASN A 83 31.35 23.08 26.93
CA ASN A 83 30.41 24.18 26.75
C ASN A 83 28.97 23.67 26.72
N SER A 84 28.21 23.89 27.81
CA SER A 84 26.83 23.39 27.95
C SER A 84 25.88 23.85 26.85
N TYR A 85 26.07 25.05 26.28
CA TYR A 85 25.25 25.54 25.16
C TYR A 85 25.52 24.80 23.85
N LEU A 86 26.79 24.48 23.56
CA LEU A 86 27.17 23.74 22.36
C LEU A 86 26.76 22.28 22.44
N GLU A 87 26.84 21.69 23.63
CA GLU A 87 26.35 20.34 23.91
C GLU A 87 24.85 20.24 23.66
N LEU A 88 24.06 21.16 24.22
CA LEU A 88 22.60 21.18 24.02
C LEU A 88 22.25 21.40 22.54
N ALA A 89 22.93 22.33 21.87
CA ALA A 89 22.69 22.59 20.44
C ALA A 89 23.04 21.38 19.57
N ALA A 90 24.18 20.73 19.81
CA ALA A 90 24.60 19.54 19.08
C ALA A 90 23.63 18.37 19.31
N TYR A 91 23.17 18.16 20.54
CA TYR A 91 22.19 17.14 20.87
C TYR A 91 20.85 17.35 20.14
N LEU A 92 20.33 18.57 20.15
CA LEU A 92 19.08 18.91 19.47
C LEU A 92 19.20 18.77 17.95
N LEU A 93 20.28 19.26 17.36
CA LEU A 93 20.52 19.16 15.92
C LEU A 93 20.66 17.70 15.47
N ALA A 94 21.44 16.89 16.19
CA ALA A 94 21.62 15.48 15.88
C ALA A 94 20.28 14.73 15.93
N ASN A 95 19.47 14.93 16.98
CA ASN A 95 18.16 14.32 17.10
C ASN A 95 17.20 14.76 15.99
N SER A 96 17.16 16.05 15.65
CA SER A 96 16.31 16.55 14.55
C SER A 96 16.71 15.96 13.20
N ILE A 97 18.00 15.92 12.88
CA ILE A 97 18.49 15.43 11.58
C ILE A 97 18.24 13.93 11.45
N ILE A 98 18.66 13.15 12.45
CA ILE A 98 18.56 11.68 12.41
C ILE A 98 17.09 11.24 12.52
N GLY A 99 16.29 11.92 13.36
CA GLY A 99 14.85 11.67 13.44
C GLY A 99 14.13 11.92 12.12
N TYR A 100 14.47 13.03 11.42
CA TYR A 100 13.90 13.34 10.10
C TYR A 100 14.33 12.33 9.01
N LEU A 101 15.59 11.88 9.04
CA LEU A 101 16.08 10.82 8.16
C LEU A 101 15.31 9.52 8.40
N GLY A 102 15.14 9.12 9.67
CA GLY A 102 14.36 7.95 10.07
C GLY A 102 12.91 8.02 9.58
N LEU A 103 12.26 9.18 9.76
CA LEU A 103 10.91 9.44 9.24
C LEU A 103 10.85 9.26 7.72
N THR A 104 11.78 9.87 6.98
CA THR A 104 11.79 9.87 5.51
C THR A 104 12.04 8.47 4.95
N ILE A 105 12.98 7.74 5.52
CA ILE A 105 13.28 6.35 5.17
C ILE A 105 12.08 5.46 5.50
N GLY A 106 11.48 5.63 6.68
CA GLY A 106 10.30 4.90 7.12
C GLY A 106 9.09 5.12 6.22
N MET A 107 8.85 6.36 5.78
CA MET A 107 7.78 6.67 4.84
C MET A 107 8.01 6.02 3.46
N LYS A 108 9.24 6.10 2.93
CA LYS A 108 9.57 5.47 1.64
C LYS A 108 9.46 3.94 1.69
N LYS A 109 10.01 3.33 2.74
CA LYS A 109 9.99 1.86 2.91
C LYS A 109 8.61 1.35 3.33
N GLY A 110 7.81 2.17 4.00
CA GLY A 110 6.43 1.86 4.38
C GLY A 110 5.47 1.71 3.22
N ASP A 111 5.79 2.27 2.03
CA ASP A 111 5.01 2.01 0.82
C ASP A 111 5.37 0.66 0.18
N GLU A 112 6.63 0.24 0.27
CA GLU A 112 7.11 -1.08 -0.17
C GLU A 112 6.69 -2.21 0.78
N PHE A 113 6.47 -1.90 2.06
CA PHE A 113 5.96 -2.85 3.04
C PHE A 113 4.46 -3.05 2.85
N ASP A 114 4.10 -4.14 2.20
CA ASP A 114 2.74 -4.67 2.15
C ASP A 114 2.30 -5.14 3.56
N ALA A 115 1.97 -4.18 4.42
CA ALA A 115 1.61 -4.38 5.82
C ALA A 115 0.42 -5.35 5.96
N SER A 116 -0.40 -5.51 4.93
CA SER A 116 -1.44 -6.54 4.85
C SER A 116 -0.90 -7.94 5.14
N ARG A 117 0.31 -8.27 4.66
CA ARG A 117 0.95 -9.58 4.85
C ARG A 117 1.50 -9.79 6.27
N LEU A 118 1.84 -8.73 7.00
CA LEU A 118 2.32 -8.81 8.40
C LEU A 118 1.18 -8.67 9.42
N LEU A 119 0.19 -7.82 9.15
CA LEU A 119 -1.00 -7.67 9.98
C LEU A 119 -1.85 -8.96 9.96
N VAL A 120 -1.97 -9.62 8.81
CA VAL A 120 -2.57 -10.97 8.72
C VAL A 120 -1.77 -12.02 9.48
N ARG A 121 -0.43 -11.87 9.61
CA ARG A 121 0.40 -12.78 10.41
C ARG A 121 0.27 -12.54 11.91
N LEU A 122 0.08 -11.29 12.34
CA LEU A 122 0.00 -10.92 13.76
C LEU A 122 -1.42 -11.05 14.33
N PHE A 123 -2.47 -10.76 13.55
CA PHE A 123 -3.87 -10.91 13.98
C PHE A 123 -4.40 -12.34 13.84
N LYS A 124 -3.63 -13.26 13.26
CA LYS A 124 -3.95 -14.70 13.21
C LYS A 124 -3.71 -15.42 14.55
N ASP A 125 -3.00 -14.80 15.49
CA ASP A 125 -2.70 -15.39 16.79
C ASP A 125 -3.68 -14.96 17.90
N SER A 126 -4.63 -14.06 17.61
CA SER A 126 -5.52 -13.52 18.64
C SER A 126 -6.96 -13.37 18.15
N HIS A 127 -7.67 -14.49 17.94
CA HIS A 127 -9.06 -14.59 18.36
C HIS A 127 -9.52 -16.06 18.42
N LEU A 128 -9.63 -16.53 19.67
CA LEU A 128 -10.50 -17.61 20.08
C LEU A 128 -11.96 -17.23 19.73
N GLN A 129 -12.62 -18.03 18.89
CA GLN A 129 -14.03 -18.36 19.10
C GLN A 129 -14.35 -19.75 18.52
N PRO A 130 -15.15 -20.57 19.22
CA PRO A 130 -15.28 -22.00 18.96
C PRO A 130 -16.51 -22.30 18.09
N GLY A 131 -16.35 -23.15 17.09
CA GLY A 131 -17.48 -23.82 16.42
C GLY A 131 -17.39 -23.85 14.90
N GLY A 132 -16.97 -24.98 14.35
CA GLY A 132 -17.05 -25.30 12.91
C GLY A 132 -15.83 -26.12 12.46
N PRO A 133 -16.00 -27.36 11.96
CA PRO A 133 -14.89 -28.26 11.76
C PRO A 133 -14.09 -27.89 10.50
N THR A 134 -12.77 -28.00 10.63
CA THR A 134 -11.77 -28.12 9.55
C THR A 134 -11.57 -26.91 8.63
N SER A 135 -10.47 -26.18 8.85
CA SER A 135 -9.62 -25.76 7.74
C SER A 135 -8.18 -25.56 8.24
N GLN A 136 -7.37 -26.53 7.85
CA GLN A 136 -5.93 -26.61 7.98
C GLN A 136 -5.22 -25.43 7.26
N PRO A 137 -3.90 -25.25 7.41
CA PRO A 137 -3.23 -23.97 7.25
C PRO A 137 -3.34 -23.48 5.80
N VAL A 138 -3.91 -22.29 5.59
CA VAL A 138 -3.86 -21.67 4.27
C VAL A 138 -2.42 -21.23 4.00
N HIS A 139 -1.63 -22.12 3.40
CA HIS A 139 -0.69 -21.71 2.37
C HIS A 139 -1.47 -20.79 1.44
N LEU A 140 -1.22 -19.48 1.48
CA LEU A 140 -1.73 -18.56 0.46
C LEU A 140 -1.04 -18.99 -0.83
N LYS A 141 -1.70 -19.87 -1.57
CA LYS A 141 -1.23 -20.36 -2.86
C LYS A 141 -1.09 -19.13 -3.77
N PRO A 142 0.00 -19.06 -4.56
CA PRO A 142 0.29 -17.89 -5.37
C PRO A 142 -0.92 -17.60 -6.28
N PRO A 143 -1.32 -16.32 -6.42
CA PRO A 143 -2.39 -15.96 -7.34
C PRO A 143 -2.02 -16.36 -8.77
N ILE A 144 -3.03 -16.49 -9.62
CA ILE A 144 -2.86 -16.96 -10.99
C ILE A 144 -3.29 -15.85 -11.94
N VAL A 145 -2.35 -15.34 -12.72
CA VAL A 145 -2.62 -14.39 -13.81
C VAL A 145 -3.03 -15.17 -15.04
N ILE A 146 -4.18 -14.83 -15.63
CA ILE A 146 -4.72 -15.52 -16.80
C ILE A 146 -4.50 -14.71 -18.07
N ASP A 147 -4.07 -15.41 -19.13
CA ASP A 147 -3.92 -14.91 -20.48
C ASP A 147 -5.21 -15.08 -21.33
N THR A 148 -5.36 -14.25 -22.37
CA THR A 148 -6.43 -14.29 -23.38
C THR A 148 -6.60 -15.69 -23.98
N SER A 149 -5.50 -16.39 -24.27
CA SER A 149 -5.50 -17.72 -24.89
C SER A 149 -6.22 -18.79 -24.04
N VAL A 150 -6.10 -18.70 -22.71
CA VAL A 150 -6.72 -19.63 -21.76
C VAL A 150 -8.22 -19.35 -21.61
N ILE A 151 -8.58 -18.07 -21.62
CA ILE A 151 -9.98 -17.64 -21.55
C ILE A 151 -10.75 -18.10 -22.79
N ILE A 152 -10.18 -17.94 -23.99
CA ILE A 152 -10.82 -18.32 -25.24
C ILE A 152 -11.02 -19.85 -25.34
N ASP A 153 -10.06 -20.63 -24.85
CA ASP A 153 -10.15 -22.08 -24.80
C ASP A 153 -11.30 -22.56 -23.89
N GLY A 154 -11.51 -21.87 -22.76
CA GLY A 154 -12.70 -21.98 -21.93
C GLY A 154 -12.71 -23.13 -20.92
N ARG A 155 -11.83 -24.13 -21.08
CA ARG A 155 -11.72 -25.26 -20.12
C ARG A 155 -11.34 -24.81 -18.70
N ILE A 156 -10.81 -23.60 -18.57
CA ILE A 156 -10.48 -22.99 -17.28
C ILE A 156 -11.72 -22.88 -16.37
N ALA A 157 -12.91 -22.60 -16.90
CA ALA A 157 -14.12 -22.51 -16.08
C ALA A 157 -14.46 -23.85 -15.42
N ASP A 158 -14.38 -24.95 -16.19
CA ASP A 158 -14.64 -26.30 -15.68
C ASP A 158 -13.60 -26.70 -14.63
N ILE A 159 -12.32 -26.44 -14.89
CA ILE A 159 -11.23 -26.72 -13.94
C ILE A 159 -11.46 -25.96 -12.63
N CYS A 160 -11.88 -24.70 -12.72
CA CYS A 160 -12.24 -23.88 -11.58
C CYS A 160 -13.43 -24.46 -10.79
N GLU A 161 -14.46 -24.98 -11.46
CA GLU A 161 -15.61 -25.61 -10.81
C GLU A 161 -15.25 -26.90 -10.04
N THR A 162 -14.25 -27.65 -10.51
CA THR A 162 -13.74 -28.84 -9.79
C THR A 162 -13.01 -28.51 -8.48
N GLY A 163 -12.58 -27.25 -8.30
CA GLY A 163 -11.72 -26.85 -7.18
C GLY A 163 -10.27 -27.30 -7.32
N PHE A 164 -9.83 -27.73 -8.51
CA PHE A 164 -8.43 -28.09 -8.77
C PHE A 164 -7.51 -26.87 -8.77
N ILE A 165 -8.01 -25.72 -9.20
CA ILE A 165 -7.29 -24.46 -9.12
C ILE A 165 -7.52 -23.84 -7.76
N ASP A 166 -6.42 -23.63 -7.07
CA ASP A 166 -6.40 -23.03 -5.75
C ASP A 166 -5.54 -21.77 -5.77
N GLY A 167 -6.18 -20.62 -5.53
CA GLY A 167 -5.56 -19.30 -5.58
C GLY A 167 -6.50 -18.27 -6.23
N ALA A 168 -6.31 -16.99 -5.91
CA ALA A 168 -7.08 -15.93 -6.55
C ALA A 168 -6.70 -15.82 -8.03
N ILE A 169 -7.70 -15.76 -8.90
CA ILE A 169 -7.52 -15.52 -10.33
C ILE A 169 -7.44 -14.03 -10.57
N ILE A 170 -6.37 -13.60 -11.24
CA ILE A 170 -6.13 -12.21 -11.61
C ILE A 170 -6.30 -12.07 -13.11
N ILE A 171 -7.22 -11.20 -13.51
CA ILE A 171 -7.49 -10.87 -14.90
C ILE A 171 -7.02 -9.43 -15.15
N PRO A 172 -5.98 -9.22 -15.97
CA PRO A 172 -5.52 -7.88 -16.31
C PRO A 172 -6.50 -7.13 -17.20
N GLN A 173 -6.61 -5.81 -17.03
CA GLN A 173 -7.48 -4.98 -17.85
C GLN A 173 -7.12 -5.04 -19.35
N PHE A 174 -5.84 -5.17 -19.69
CA PHE A 174 -5.40 -5.27 -21.09
C PHE A 174 -5.83 -6.59 -21.75
N VAL A 175 -5.98 -7.69 -20.99
CA VAL A 175 -6.55 -8.97 -21.48
C VAL A 175 -8.03 -8.81 -21.82
N LEU A 176 -8.78 -8.07 -20.98
CA LEU A 176 -10.18 -7.75 -21.27
C LEU A 176 -10.33 -6.91 -22.55
N GLN A 177 -9.44 -5.93 -22.75
CA GLN A 177 -9.42 -5.10 -23.94
C GLN A 177 -9.09 -5.91 -25.20
N GLU A 178 -8.15 -6.84 -25.12
CA GLU A 178 -7.81 -7.74 -26.22
C GLU A 178 -8.99 -8.66 -26.58
N LEU A 179 -9.67 -9.24 -25.59
CA LEU A 179 -10.86 -10.06 -25.81
C LEU A 179 -12.00 -9.27 -26.47
N GLN A 180 -12.23 -8.02 -26.05
CA GLN A 180 -13.20 -7.13 -26.68
C GLN A 180 -12.81 -6.84 -28.13
N TYR A 181 -11.54 -6.53 -28.39
CA TYR A 181 -11.04 -6.31 -29.74
C TYR A 181 -11.24 -7.53 -30.66
N ILE A 182 -11.00 -8.74 -30.14
CA ILE A 182 -11.26 -9.99 -30.86
C ILE A 182 -12.76 -10.20 -31.09
N ALA A 183 -13.61 -9.86 -30.11
CA ALA A 183 -15.07 -9.97 -30.20
C ALA A 183 -15.67 -8.99 -31.23
N ASP A 184 -15.02 -7.85 -31.48
CA ASP A 184 -15.43 -6.85 -32.47
C ASP A 184 -14.78 -7.07 -33.86
N SER A 185 -14.03 -8.16 -34.02
CA SER A 185 -13.35 -8.48 -35.28
C SER A 185 -14.36 -8.67 -36.44
N PRO A 186 -14.05 -8.18 -37.67
CA PRO A 186 -14.89 -8.44 -38.85
C PRO A 186 -14.94 -9.93 -39.21
N ASP A 187 -13.88 -10.67 -38.89
CA ASP A 187 -13.79 -12.12 -39.05
C ASP A 187 -14.78 -12.83 -38.10
N SER A 188 -15.72 -13.59 -38.68
CA SER A 188 -16.77 -14.29 -37.95
C SER A 188 -16.22 -15.32 -36.96
N VAL A 189 -15.12 -15.99 -37.28
CA VAL A 189 -14.50 -17.01 -36.43
C VAL A 189 -13.84 -16.35 -35.22
N LYS A 190 -13.08 -15.27 -35.44
CA LYS A 190 -12.46 -14.49 -34.36
C LYS A 190 -13.51 -13.88 -33.45
N ARG A 191 -14.54 -13.26 -34.03
CA ARG A 191 -15.68 -12.70 -33.28
C ARG A 191 -16.37 -13.73 -32.39
N LEU A 192 -16.63 -14.93 -32.91
CA LEU A 192 -17.26 -16.00 -32.12
C LEU A 192 -16.37 -16.43 -30.94
N ARG A 193 -15.05 -16.53 -31.16
CA ARG A 193 -14.08 -16.85 -30.11
C ARG A 193 -13.99 -15.75 -29.04
N GLY A 194 -13.97 -14.48 -29.43
CA GLY A 194 -13.94 -13.36 -28.50
C GLY A 194 -15.19 -13.29 -27.63
N LYS A 195 -16.37 -13.44 -28.24
CA LYS A 195 -17.65 -13.51 -27.49
C LYS A 195 -17.67 -14.67 -26.50
N ARG A 196 -17.26 -15.86 -26.95
CA ARG A 196 -17.13 -17.03 -26.07
C ARG A 196 -16.18 -16.76 -24.90
N GLY A 197 -15.04 -16.11 -25.14
CA GLY A 197 -14.10 -15.74 -24.07
C GLY A 197 -14.71 -14.79 -23.03
N LEU A 198 -15.49 -13.81 -23.47
CA LEU A 198 -16.24 -12.91 -22.57
C LEU A 198 -17.31 -13.66 -21.76
N ASP A 199 -17.98 -14.65 -22.37
CA ASP A 199 -18.96 -15.50 -21.66
C ASP A 199 -18.28 -16.34 -20.56
N ILE A 200 -17.11 -16.93 -20.85
CA ILE A 200 -16.30 -17.68 -19.87
C ILE A 200 -15.85 -16.78 -18.72
N LEU A 201 -15.44 -15.54 -19.00
CA LEU A 201 -15.10 -14.57 -17.96
C LEU A 201 -16.29 -14.27 -17.04
N ALA A 202 -17.48 -14.09 -17.61
CA ALA A 202 -18.69 -13.87 -16.83
C ALA A 202 -19.05 -15.09 -15.98
N GLN A 203 -18.81 -16.31 -16.48
CA GLN A 203 -18.97 -17.55 -15.70
C GLN A 203 -17.96 -17.61 -14.54
N LEU A 204 -16.69 -17.32 -14.80
CA LEU A 204 -15.63 -17.28 -13.78
C LEU A 204 -15.96 -16.27 -12.67
N GLN A 205 -16.44 -15.07 -13.01
CA GLN A 205 -16.83 -14.06 -12.01
C GLN A 205 -18.02 -14.46 -11.15
N LYS A 206 -18.94 -15.29 -11.67
CA LYS A 206 -20.09 -15.80 -10.92
C LYS A 206 -19.74 -17.00 -10.05
N ASN A 207 -18.56 -17.59 -10.22
CA ASN A 207 -18.15 -18.77 -9.47
C ASN A 207 -17.87 -18.39 -8.01
N THR A 208 -18.56 -19.05 -7.08
CA THR A 208 -18.42 -18.80 -5.64
C THR A 208 -17.22 -19.51 -5.01
N LYS A 209 -16.61 -20.46 -5.72
CA LYS A 209 -15.49 -21.27 -5.21
C LYS A 209 -14.13 -20.59 -5.37
N ILE A 210 -14.02 -19.60 -6.26
CA ILE A 210 -12.75 -18.95 -6.58
C ILE A 210 -12.92 -17.44 -6.54
N GLU A 211 -11.95 -16.77 -5.94
CA GLU A 211 -11.87 -15.33 -5.94
C GLU A 211 -11.30 -14.85 -7.29
N VAL A 212 -12.08 -14.02 -7.99
CA VAL A 212 -11.68 -13.43 -9.27
C VAL A 212 -11.50 -11.92 -9.08
N GLN A 213 -10.31 -11.42 -9.40
CA GLN A 213 -9.95 -10.00 -9.28
C GLN A 213 -9.55 -9.44 -10.65
N ILE A 214 -10.09 -8.27 -11.01
CA ILE A 214 -9.64 -7.51 -12.18
C ILE A 214 -8.62 -6.46 -11.72
N THR A 215 -7.44 -6.45 -12.34
CA THR A 215 -6.41 -5.45 -12.06
C THR A 215 -6.25 -4.46 -13.22
N GLY A 216 -6.25 -3.17 -12.89
CA GLY A 216 -5.95 -2.08 -13.82
C GLY A 216 -4.45 -1.78 -13.96
N GLN A 217 -3.60 -2.61 -13.34
CA GLN A 217 -2.15 -2.45 -13.42
C GLN A 217 -1.66 -2.70 -14.84
N ASP A 218 -0.98 -1.70 -15.40
CA ASP A 218 -0.42 -1.74 -16.74
C ASP A 218 1.05 -1.30 -16.70
N PHE A 219 1.82 -1.71 -17.71
CA PHE A 219 3.23 -1.37 -17.89
C PHE A 219 3.38 -0.58 -19.20
N PRO A 220 3.20 0.76 -19.18
CA PRO A 220 3.22 1.58 -20.40
C PRO A 220 4.56 1.56 -21.14
N SER A 221 5.65 1.26 -20.43
CA SER A 221 7.00 1.11 -20.99
C SER A 221 7.19 -0.18 -21.79
N VAL A 222 6.28 -1.16 -21.65
CA VAL A 222 6.31 -2.45 -22.32
C VAL A 222 5.24 -2.47 -23.40
N LYS A 223 5.63 -2.68 -24.66
CA LYS A 223 4.68 -2.66 -25.79
C LYS A 223 3.96 -3.99 -26.00
N GLU A 224 4.63 -5.09 -25.71
CA GLU A 224 4.12 -6.44 -25.97
C GLU A 224 3.24 -6.92 -24.80
N VAL A 225 2.05 -7.43 -25.11
CA VAL A 225 1.09 -7.95 -24.11
C VAL A 225 1.70 -9.10 -23.31
N ASP A 226 2.42 -9.99 -23.98
CA ASP A 226 3.14 -11.12 -23.41
C ASP A 226 4.13 -10.68 -22.32
N ALA A 227 4.94 -9.67 -22.62
CA ALA A 227 5.90 -9.12 -21.67
C ALA A 227 5.21 -8.41 -20.48
N LYS A 228 4.03 -7.81 -20.68
CA LYS A 228 3.22 -7.25 -19.59
C LYS A 228 2.70 -8.34 -18.66
N LEU A 229 2.28 -9.50 -19.18
CA LEU A 229 1.83 -10.65 -18.38
C LEU A 229 2.96 -11.18 -17.50
N VAL A 230 4.17 -11.33 -18.05
CA VAL A 230 5.35 -11.78 -17.27
C VAL A 230 5.75 -10.75 -16.22
N ALA A 231 5.75 -9.46 -16.56
CA ALA A 231 6.03 -8.39 -15.61
C ALA A 231 5.02 -8.36 -14.46
N LEU A 232 3.73 -8.49 -14.77
CA LEU A 232 2.66 -8.57 -13.77
C LEU A 232 2.82 -9.80 -12.87
N GLY A 233 3.13 -10.96 -13.46
CA GLY A 233 3.40 -12.18 -12.73
C GLY A 233 4.55 -12.03 -11.73
N ARG A 234 5.66 -11.40 -12.16
CA ARG A 234 6.82 -11.12 -11.30
C ARG A 234 6.51 -10.17 -10.17
N GLU A 235 5.80 -9.08 -10.44
CA GLU A 235 5.48 -8.06 -9.43
C GLU A 235 4.54 -8.60 -8.35
N LEU A 236 3.55 -9.39 -8.74
CA LEU A 236 2.56 -9.95 -7.82
C LEU A 236 3.03 -11.26 -7.13
N GLY A 237 4.14 -11.85 -7.59
CA GLY A 237 4.54 -13.20 -7.20
C GLY A 237 3.51 -14.26 -7.64
N ALA A 238 2.85 -14.00 -8.77
CA ALA A 238 1.77 -14.81 -9.32
C ALA A 238 2.29 -15.83 -10.34
N LYS A 239 1.57 -16.95 -10.50
CA LYS A 239 1.79 -17.87 -11.61
C LYS A 239 1.08 -17.35 -12.86
N VAL A 240 1.73 -17.40 -14.01
CA VAL A 240 1.09 -17.06 -15.29
C VAL A 240 0.50 -18.36 -15.89
N LEU A 241 -0.78 -18.33 -16.20
CA LEU A 241 -1.49 -19.42 -16.87
C LEU A 241 -1.75 -19.00 -18.32
N THR A 242 -1.13 -19.71 -19.26
CA THR A 242 -1.24 -19.47 -20.70
C THR A 242 -1.30 -20.78 -21.47
N ASN A 243 -1.94 -20.76 -22.64
CA ASN A 243 -1.88 -21.83 -23.65
C ASN A 243 -0.90 -21.48 -24.79
N ASP A 244 -0.27 -20.29 -24.77
CA ASP A 244 0.67 -19.85 -25.80
C ASP A 244 2.09 -20.36 -25.49
N ALA A 245 2.63 -21.17 -26.40
CA ALA A 245 3.98 -21.71 -26.28
C ALA A 245 5.09 -20.64 -26.35
N ASN A 246 4.83 -19.49 -26.97
CA ASN A 246 5.79 -18.38 -27.02
C ASN A 246 5.86 -17.68 -25.66
N LEU A 247 4.72 -17.43 -25.02
CA LEU A 247 4.67 -16.82 -23.69
C LEU A 247 5.34 -17.70 -22.63
N VAL A 248 5.21 -19.03 -22.73
CA VAL A 248 5.94 -19.97 -21.85
C VAL A 248 7.45 -19.78 -21.96
N LYS A 249 8.00 -19.69 -23.18
CA LYS A 249 9.45 -19.48 -23.38
C LYS A 249 9.92 -18.15 -22.84
N ILE A 250 9.13 -17.08 -23.01
CA ILE A 250 9.46 -15.75 -22.49
C ILE A 250 9.43 -15.76 -20.95
N ALA A 251 8.51 -16.50 -20.34
CA ALA A 251 8.41 -16.62 -18.89
C ALA A 251 9.57 -17.39 -18.25
N GLU A 252 10.25 -18.28 -18.99
CA GLU A 252 11.43 -19.03 -18.53
C GLU A 252 12.72 -18.21 -18.50
N LEU A 253 12.79 -17.11 -19.28
CA LEU A 253 13.96 -16.22 -19.39
C LEU A 253 14.07 -15.21 -18.24
#